data_AF-A0AAD7BQY3-F1
#
_entry.id   AF-A0AAD7BQY3-F1
#
_cell.length_a   1.000
_cell.length_b   1.000
_cell.length_c   1.000
_cell.angle_alpha   90.00
_cell.angle_beta   90.00
_cell.angle_gamma   90.00
#
_symmetry.space_group_name_H-M   'P 1'
#
loop_
_entity.id
_entity.type
_entity.pdbx_description
1 polymer ?
#
loop_
_entity_poly.entity_id
_entity_poly.type
_entity_poly.pdbx_seq_one_letter_code
_entity_poly.pdbx_strand_id
1 'polypeptide(L)'
;MENLYTVLGGSTPGVFNHSPFLVGGASAPVMPIVIKCTSEPEAKAALGLQPLFKKLGSETANERPEDFATALAESSQISDIFATQGPFYAVYLGKTQRAIYVRTFKPQVHEFMFAKFRRLESIKEALVYMVLKGNMQKMSAMGLGLPAPKTQSPEKSSKAKIIYSHIRDFTGITNTIYGSTSQAPTYASYGFGKHASYYLQAHGYDEDSIGTIETLWMASKDVDEFLKPLISRGMPATEVQWLWDLIHHDDNCGF
;
A
#
# COMPACT_ATOMS: atom_id res chain seq x y z
N MET A 1 -4.64 -22.11 -10.19
CA MET A 1 -3.19 -22.19 -9.92
C MET A 1 -3.03 -22.25 -8.41
N GLU A 2 -2.48 -23.35 -7.91
CA GLU A 2 -2.16 -23.46 -6.48
C GLU A 2 -0.95 -22.57 -6.17
N ASN A 3 -1.01 -21.84 -5.07
CA ASN A 3 0.13 -21.06 -4.60
C ASN A 3 1.02 -21.98 -3.75
N LEU A 4 2.29 -22.08 -4.09
CA LEU A 4 3.28 -22.80 -3.29
C LEU A 4 4.15 -21.82 -2.51
N TYR A 5 4.58 -22.23 -1.33
CA TYR A 5 5.39 -21.42 -0.42
C TYR A 5 6.64 -22.20 -0.06
N THR A 6 7.80 -21.72 -0.49
CA THR A 6 9.08 -22.26 -0.06
C THR A 6 9.57 -21.50 1.15
N VAL A 7 9.82 -22.21 2.25
CA VAL A 7 10.36 -21.68 3.51
C VAL A 7 11.83 -22.01 3.59
N LEU A 8 12.66 -20.97 3.70
CA LEU A 8 14.10 -21.04 3.86
C LEU A 8 14.51 -20.69 5.30
N GLY A 9 15.40 -21.49 5.86
CA GLY A 9 15.83 -21.36 7.26
C GLY A 9 14.72 -21.65 8.27
N GLY A 10 14.94 -21.27 9.53
CA GLY A 10 14.01 -21.53 10.64
C GLY A 10 13.94 -23.01 11.05
N SER A 11 12.95 -23.35 11.88
CA SER A 11 12.76 -24.70 12.43
C SER A 11 12.14 -25.70 11.44
N THR A 12 11.40 -25.21 10.44
CA THR A 12 10.63 -26.05 9.51
C THR A 12 10.79 -25.59 8.06
N PRO A 13 12.00 -25.70 7.46
CA PRO A 13 12.19 -25.42 6.04
C PRO A 13 11.46 -26.47 5.18
N GLY A 14 10.95 -26.06 4.01
CA GLY A 14 10.19 -26.95 3.13
C GLY A 14 9.33 -26.22 2.10
N VAL A 15 8.54 -26.98 1.35
CA VAL A 15 7.54 -26.46 0.41
C VAL A 15 6.14 -26.76 0.95
N PHE A 16 5.28 -25.73 0.99
CA PHE A 16 3.95 -25.80 1.56
C PHE A 16 2.90 -25.34 0.54
N ASN A 17 1.72 -25.94 0.58
CA ASN A 17 0.56 -25.58 -0.24
C ASN A 17 -0.32 -24.48 0.38
N HIS A 18 0.07 -23.98 1.55
CA HIS A 18 -0.59 -22.91 2.27
C HIS A 18 0.44 -21.92 2.78
N SER A 19 -0.03 -20.68 3.00
CA SER A 19 0.79 -19.60 3.54
C SER A 19 1.27 -19.94 4.95
N PRO A 20 2.58 -20.02 5.22
CA PRO A 20 3.07 -20.26 6.57
C PRO A 20 2.81 -19.05 7.47
N PHE A 21 2.46 -19.30 8.72
CA PHE A 21 2.34 -18.22 9.70
C PHE A 21 3.71 -17.60 9.99
N LEU A 22 3.84 -16.29 9.82
CA LEU A 22 5.04 -15.53 10.15
C LEU A 22 4.69 -14.39 11.10
N VAL A 23 5.51 -14.20 12.13
CA VAL A 23 5.41 -13.01 12.98
C VAL A 23 5.79 -11.79 12.14
N GLY A 24 4.89 -10.81 12.06
CA GLY A 24 5.09 -9.55 11.34
C GLY A 24 5.66 -8.43 12.21
N GLY A 25 5.99 -7.31 11.58
CA GLY A 25 6.43 -6.08 12.27
C GLY A 25 7.93 -5.83 12.22
N ALA A 26 8.35 -4.64 12.67
CA ALA A 26 9.75 -4.19 12.59
C ALA A 26 10.71 -5.06 13.43
N SER A 27 10.21 -5.58 14.54
CA SER A 27 10.97 -6.45 15.47
C SER A 27 10.90 -7.94 15.11
N ALA A 28 10.19 -8.31 14.03
CA ALA A 28 10.10 -9.71 13.63
C ALA A 28 11.49 -10.29 13.32
N PRO A 29 11.73 -11.58 13.62
CA PRO A 29 12.99 -12.24 13.28
C PRO A 29 13.20 -12.24 11.77
N VAL A 30 14.45 -12.22 11.31
CA VAL A 30 14.81 -12.34 9.89
C VAL A 30 14.34 -13.67 9.33
N MET A 31 14.52 -14.75 10.11
CA MET A 31 14.14 -16.09 9.73
C MET A 31 12.75 -16.48 10.26
N PRO A 32 12.03 -17.38 9.56
CA PRO A 32 12.36 -17.88 8.22
C PRO A 32 12.05 -16.85 7.12
N ILE A 33 12.65 -17.05 5.93
CA ILE A 33 12.32 -16.31 4.71
C ILE A 33 11.41 -17.15 3.85
N VAL A 34 10.34 -16.55 3.33
CA VAL A 34 9.34 -17.23 2.51
C VAL A 34 9.39 -16.73 1.08
N ILE A 35 9.42 -17.64 0.13
CA ILE A 35 9.31 -17.37 -1.30
C ILE A 35 7.98 -17.96 -1.78
N LYS A 36 7.12 -17.10 -2.34
CA LYS A 36 5.86 -17.51 -2.94
C LYS A 36 6.11 -17.84 -4.42
N CYS A 37 5.90 -19.11 -4.76
CA CYS A 37 6.14 -19.67 -6.07
C CYS A 37 4.84 -19.95 -6.81
N THR A 38 4.91 -19.91 -8.15
CA THR A 38 3.77 -20.14 -9.04
C THR A 38 3.69 -21.57 -9.57
N SER A 39 4.75 -22.35 -9.36
CA SER A 39 4.85 -23.73 -9.83
C SER A 39 5.72 -24.58 -8.91
N GLU A 40 5.54 -25.91 -8.95
CA GLU A 40 6.33 -26.86 -8.16
C GLU A 40 7.83 -26.88 -8.53
N PRO A 41 8.22 -26.84 -9.82
CA PRO A 41 9.65 -26.75 -10.19
C PRO A 41 10.32 -25.51 -9.61
N GLU A 42 9.62 -24.37 -9.60
CA GLU A 42 10.10 -23.13 -9.01
C GLU A 42 10.24 -23.25 -7.49
N ALA A 43 9.25 -23.83 -6.81
CA ALA A 43 9.31 -24.05 -5.37
C ALA A 43 10.47 -24.99 -4.97
N LYS A 44 10.71 -26.06 -5.76
CA LYS A 44 11.83 -26.98 -5.58
C LYS A 44 13.19 -26.31 -5.85
N ALA A 45 13.29 -25.49 -6.89
CA ALA A 45 14.51 -24.73 -7.17
C ALA A 45 14.82 -23.76 -6.01
N ALA A 46 13.80 -23.06 -5.49
CA ALA A 46 13.95 -22.21 -4.32
C ALA A 46 14.42 -23.01 -3.09
N LEU A 47 13.85 -24.21 -2.86
CA LEU A 47 14.23 -25.09 -1.75
C LEU A 47 15.70 -25.56 -1.89
N GLY A 48 16.22 -25.64 -3.11
CA GLY A 48 17.63 -25.91 -3.40
C GLY A 48 18.59 -24.91 -2.74
N LEU A 49 18.12 -23.73 -2.30
CA LEU A 49 18.92 -22.76 -1.54
C LEU A 49 19.12 -23.16 -0.07
N GLN A 50 18.34 -24.11 0.45
CA GLN A 50 18.37 -24.49 1.86
C GLN A 50 19.74 -24.96 2.37
N PRO A 51 20.52 -25.80 1.65
CA PRO A 51 21.86 -26.19 2.06
C PRO A 51 22.82 -25.00 2.18
N LEU A 52 22.72 -24.03 1.25
CA LEU A 52 23.49 -22.79 1.32
C LEU A 52 23.09 -21.97 2.56
N PHE A 53 21.80 -21.83 2.85
CA PHE A 53 21.32 -21.12 4.04
C PHE A 53 21.84 -21.74 5.34
N LYS A 54 21.88 -23.07 5.41
CA LYS A 54 22.50 -23.77 6.54
C LYS A 54 23.99 -23.48 6.63
N LYS A 55 24.72 -23.59 5.52
CA LYS A 55 26.17 -23.31 5.43
C LYS A 55 26.53 -21.88 5.84
N LEU A 56 25.71 -20.90 5.43
CA LEU A 56 25.94 -19.49 5.73
C LEU A 56 25.54 -19.09 7.17
N GLY A 57 25.00 -20.03 7.96
CA GLY A 57 24.65 -19.75 9.36
C GLY A 57 23.27 -19.10 9.52
N SER A 58 22.25 -19.57 8.79
CA SER A 58 20.87 -19.07 8.97
C SER A 58 20.35 -19.12 10.42
N GLU A 59 20.94 -19.94 11.28
CA GLU A 59 20.66 -20.01 12.72
C GLU A 59 21.05 -18.73 13.48
N THR A 60 22.12 -18.05 13.06
CA THR A 60 22.61 -16.80 13.67
C THR A 60 22.15 -15.55 12.91
N ALA A 61 21.38 -15.70 11.84
CA ALA A 61 20.92 -14.59 10.99
C ALA A 61 20.06 -13.55 11.74
N ASN A 62 19.44 -13.93 12.87
CA ASN A 62 18.71 -12.98 13.72
C ASN A 62 19.64 -12.14 14.61
N GLU A 63 20.79 -12.69 15.00
CA GLU A 63 21.78 -12.03 15.86
C GLU A 63 22.72 -11.14 15.04
N ARG A 64 23.10 -11.60 13.83
CA ARG A 64 24.03 -10.93 12.92
C ARG A 64 23.48 -10.84 11.49
N PRO A 65 22.40 -10.08 11.27
CA PRO A 65 21.77 -10.01 9.96
C PRO A 65 22.67 -9.41 8.88
N GLU A 66 23.58 -8.50 9.23
CA GLU A 66 24.53 -7.88 8.29
C GLU A 66 25.58 -8.87 7.78
N ASP A 67 26.15 -9.69 8.66
CA ASP A 67 27.14 -10.71 8.29
C ASP A 67 26.49 -11.73 7.35
N PHE A 68 25.28 -12.18 7.70
CA PHE A 68 24.50 -13.10 6.87
C PHE A 68 24.12 -12.49 5.51
N ALA A 69 23.72 -11.22 5.49
CA ALA A 69 23.43 -10.49 4.25
C ALA A 69 24.66 -10.36 3.35
N THR A 70 25.83 -10.06 3.92
CA THR A 70 27.11 -9.99 3.20
C THR A 70 27.44 -11.34 2.58
N ALA A 71 27.33 -12.41 3.36
CA ALA A 71 27.61 -13.76 2.88
C ALA A 71 26.64 -14.20 1.75
N LEU A 72 25.38 -13.78 1.81
CA LEU A 72 24.42 -13.98 0.70
C LEU A 72 24.81 -13.17 -0.55
N ALA A 73 25.22 -11.91 -0.38
CA ALA A 73 25.61 -11.05 -1.49
C ALA A 73 26.81 -11.63 -2.27
N GLU A 74 27.80 -12.13 -1.54
CA GLU A 74 29.04 -12.69 -2.08
C GLU A 74 28.87 -14.11 -2.67
N SER A 75 27.80 -14.82 -2.31
CA SER A 75 27.57 -16.18 -2.80
C SER A 75 27.23 -16.21 -4.29
N SER A 76 28.08 -16.84 -5.10
CA SER A 76 27.80 -17.13 -6.52
C SER A 76 26.72 -18.20 -6.69
N GLN A 77 26.63 -19.14 -5.75
CA GLN A 77 25.75 -20.32 -5.82
C GLN A 77 24.26 -19.97 -5.91
N ILE A 78 23.84 -18.79 -5.41
CA ILE A 78 22.44 -18.37 -5.43
C ILE A 78 21.92 -18.26 -6.87
N SER A 79 22.73 -17.68 -7.76
CA SER A 79 22.36 -17.50 -9.18
C SER A 79 22.30 -18.84 -9.91
N ASP A 80 23.17 -19.79 -9.54
CA ASP A 80 23.24 -21.11 -10.15
C ASP A 80 22.04 -21.99 -9.76
N ILE A 81 21.62 -21.90 -8.49
CA ILE A 81 20.53 -22.71 -7.94
C ILE A 81 19.17 -22.22 -8.42
N PHE A 82 19.02 -20.91 -8.60
CA PHE A 82 17.74 -20.29 -8.92
C PHE A 82 17.85 -19.45 -10.20
N ALA A 83 17.89 -20.14 -11.34
CA ALA A 83 18.10 -19.57 -12.67
C ALA A 83 16.95 -18.67 -13.19
N THR A 84 15.86 -18.52 -12.43
CA THR A 84 14.74 -17.66 -12.87
C THR A 84 15.19 -16.20 -12.80
N GLN A 85 15.27 -15.55 -13.96
CA GLN A 85 15.44 -14.10 -14.02
C GLN A 85 14.14 -13.40 -13.59
N GLY A 86 14.28 -12.21 -13.00
CA GLY A 86 13.21 -11.45 -12.37
C GLY A 86 12.03 -11.08 -13.30
N PRO A 87 11.02 -10.37 -12.75
CA PRO A 87 11.12 -9.59 -11.50
C PRO A 87 10.79 -10.37 -10.23
N PHE A 88 11.42 -9.97 -9.13
CA PHE A 88 11.13 -10.39 -7.77
C PHE A 88 10.55 -9.22 -6.97
N TYR A 89 9.52 -9.47 -6.17
CA TYR A 89 8.95 -8.47 -5.28
C TYR A 89 9.16 -8.90 -3.84
N ALA A 90 10.13 -8.29 -3.17
CA ALA A 90 10.42 -8.58 -1.77
C ALA A 90 9.56 -7.69 -0.88
N VAL A 91 8.68 -8.29 -0.07
CA VAL A 91 7.79 -7.59 0.86
C VAL A 91 8.24 -7.87 2.28
N TYR A 92 8.89 -6.89 2.90
CA TYR A 92 9.34 -7.00 4.28
C TYR A 92 8.25 -6.62 5.28
N LEU A 93 7.48 -5.57 4.98
CA LEU A 93 6.39 -5.07 5.83
C LEU A 93 5.15 -4.82 4.97
N GLY A 94 3.99 -5.29 5.41
CA GLY A 94 2.72 -5.15 4.67
C GLY A 94 1.55 -5.72 5.45
N LYS A 95 0.33 -5.47 4.98
CA LYS A 95 -0.91 -6.11 5.46
C LYS A 95 -0.90 -7.62 5.18
N THR A 96 -0.22 -8.01 4.11
CA THR A 96 -0.01 -9.40 3.70
C THR A 96 1.21 -10.02 4.33
N GLN A 97 1.35 -11.33 4.13
CA GLN A 97 2.52 -12.10 4.52
C GLN A 97 3.83 -11.52 3.97
N ARG A 98 4.84 -11.46 4.85
CA ARG A 98 6.23 -11.17 4.53
C ARG A 98 6.80 -12.29 3.65
N ALA A 99 7.00 -12.00 2.37
CA ALA A 99 7.48 -12.99 1.41
C ALA A 99 8.16 -12.32 0.20
N ILE A 100 8.91 -13.11 -0.55
CA ILE A 100 9.38 -12.77 -1.89
C ILE A 100 8.39 -13.37 -2.89
N TYR A 101 7.85 -12.54 -3.78
CA TYR A 101 6.92 -12.96 -4.82
C TYR A 101 7.66 -13.03 -6.16
N VAL A 102 7.54 -14.16 -6.85
CA VAL A 102 8.20 -14.37 -8.15
C VAL A 102 7.26 -13.94 -9.28
N ARG A 103 7.75 -13.06 -10.17
CA ARG A 103 7.12 -12.50 -11.39
C ARG A 103 5.86 -11.67 -11.19
N THR A 104 4.96 -12.07 -10.32
CA THR A 104 3.67 -11.42 -10.11
C THR A 104 3.53 -10.96 -8.68
N PHE A 105 3.21 -9.68 -8.53
CA PHE A 105 2.87 -9.08 -7.25
C PHE A 105 1.53 -8.37 -7.40
N LYS A 106 0.52 -8.89 -6.69
CA LYS A 106 -0.81 -8.27 -6.67
C LYS A 106 -0.81 -7.02 -5.77
N PRO A 107 -1.77 -6.08 -5.97
CA PRO A 107 -1.81 -4.77 -5.31
C PRO A 107 -2.08 -4.77 -3.80
N GLN A 108 -1.94 -5.91 -3.10
CA GLN A 108 -2.32 -6.07 -1.68
C GLN A 108 -1.46 -5.27 -0.70
N VAL A 109 -0.53 -4.48 -1.24
CA VAL A 109 0.40 -3.64 -0.51
C VAL A 109 0.06 -2.15 -0.69
N HIS A 110 -0.78 -1.79 -1.67
CA HIS A 110 -1.29 -0.43 -1.83
C HIS A 110 -2.30 -0.05 -0.73
N GLU A 111 -2.95 -1.01 -0.09
CA GLU A 111 -3.88 -0.77 1.02
C GLU A 111 -3.20 -0.61 2.39
N PHE A 112 -1.88 -0.81 2.49
CA PHE A 112 -1.16 -0.70 3.76
C PHE A 112 -0.24 0.52 3.78
N MET A 113 -0.65 1.52 4.55
CA MET A 113 0.01 2.84 4.66
C MET A 113 1.52 2.76 4.99
N PHE A 114 1.97 1.69 5.64
CA PHE A 114 3.36 1.51 6.06
C PHE A 114 4.07 0.35 5.37
N ALA A 115 3.59 -0.04 4.19
CA ALA A 115 4.21 -1.11 3.45
C ALA A 115 5.66 -0.80 3.07
N LYS A 116 6.54 -1.79 3.25
CA LYS A 116 7.92 -1.78 2.76
C LYS A 116 8.14 -2.96 1.85
N PHE A 117 8.20 -2.67 0.56
CA PHE A 117 8.48 -3.65 -0.48
C PHE A 117 9.37 -3.05 -1.57
N ARG A 118 9.99 -3.92 -2.37
CA ARG A 118 10.85 -3.52 -3.49
C ARG A 118 10.76 -4.53 -4.63
N ARG A 119 10.68 -4.02 -5.87
CA ARG A 119 10.91 -4.80 -7.10
C ARG A 119 12.42 -4.88 -7.34
N LEU A 120 12.92 -6.09 -7.55
CA LEU A 120 14.33 -6.43 -7.70
C LEU A 120 14.49 -7.38 -8.89
N GLU A 121 15.64 -7.34 -9.56
CA GLU A 121 15.84 -8.11 -10.80
C GLU A 121 16.44 -9.49 -10.53
N SER A 122 17.02 -9.69 -9.34
CA SER A 122 17.58 -10.97 -8.92
C SER A 122 17.02 -11.46 -7.58
N ILE A 123 16.94 -12.78 -7.44
CA ILE A 123 16.57 -13.40 -6.17
C ILE A 123 17.60 -13.10 -5.07
N LYS A 124 18.88 -12.97 -5.44
CA LYS A 124 19.97 -12.59 -4.52
C LYS A 124 19.65 -11.26 -3.83
N GLU A 125 19.35 -10.24 -4.62
CA GLU A 125 18.96 -8.94 -4.07
C GLU A 125 17.70 -9.03 -3.20
N ALA A 126 16.72 -9.83 -3.63
CA ALA A 126 15.49 -10.03 -2.86
C ALA A 126 15.75 -10.68 -1.49
N LEU A 127 16.62 -11.68 -1.42
CA LEU A 127 17.00 -12.33 -0.17
C LEU A 127 17.73 -11.35 0.75
N VAL A 128 18.71 -10.61 0.22
CA VAL A 128 19.44 -9.59 0.98
C VAL A 128 18.51 -8.48 1.48
N TYR A 129 17.57 -8.02 0.66
CA TYR A 129 16.56 -7.03 1.05
C TYR A 129 15.72 -7.51 2.24
N MET A 130 15.30 -8.79 2.24
CA MET A 130 14.51 -9.37 3.33
C MET A 130 15.31 -9.49 4.62
N VAL A 131 16.58 -9.90 4.54
CA VAL A 131 17.49 -10.00 5.70
C VAL A 131 17.76 -8.62 6.31
N LEU A 132 18.03 -7.62 5.47
CA LEU A 132 18.29 -6.25 5.88
C LEU A 132 17.02 -5.45 6.18
N LYS A 133 15.85 -6.10 6.21
CA LYS A 133 14.58 -5.48 6.60
C LYS A 133 14.24 -4.23 5.76
N GLY A 134 14.64 -4.26 4.48
CA GLY A 134 14.47 -3.16 3.53
C GLY A 134 15.41 -1.96 3.71
N ASN A 135 16.54 -2.10 4.42
CA ASN A 135 17.56 -1.05 4.54
C ASN A 135 18.37 -0.90 3.24
N MET A 136 17.94 0.03 2.37
CA MET A 136 18.54 0.26 1.06
C MET A 136 19.96 0.84 1.14
N GLN A 137 20.29 1.62 2.18
CA GLN A 137 21.63 2.17 2.36
C GLN A 137 22.65 1.05 2.55
N LYS A 138 22.32 0.04 3.36
CA LYS A 138 23.16 -1.14 3.56
C LYS A 138 23.29 -1.99 2.30
N MET A 139 22.20 -2.19 1.55
CA MET A 139 22.28 -2.90 0.26
C MET A 139 23.19 -2.20 -0.74
N SER A 140 23.06 -0.88 -0.84
CA SER A 140 23.88 -0.04 -1.73
C SER A 140 25.36 -0.11 -1.35
N ALA A 141 25.68 -0.13 -0.05
CA ALA A 141 27.04 -0.33 0.44
C ALA A 141 27.64 -1.71 0.07
N MET A 142 26.80 -2.72 -0.17
CA MET A 142 27.21 -4.06 -0.65
C MET A 142 27.28 -4.15 -2.19
N GLY A 143 27.14 -3.03 -2.91
CA GLY A 143 27.09 -3.02 -4.38
C GLY A 143 25.81 -3.64 -4.96
N LEU A 144 24.77 -3.82 -4.14
CA LEU A 144 23.46 -4.36 -4.55
C LEU A 144 22.44 -3.23 -4.69
N GLY A 145 21.44 -3.43 -5.57
CA GLY A 145 20.40 -2.43 -5.78
C GLY A 145 20.89 -1.22 -6.59
N LEU A 146 21.08 -1.44 -7.89
CA LEU A 146 21.05 -0.34 -8.86
C LEU A 146 19.66 0.35 -8.83
N PRO A 147 19.57 1.64 -9.20
CA PRO A 147 18.32 2.38 -9.12
C PRO A 147 17.30 1.78 -10.11
N ALA A 148 16.34 1.03 -9.62
CA ALA A 148 15.07 0.84 -10.33
C ALA A 148 14.52 2.24 -10.72
N PRO A 149 13.96 2.41 -11.94
CA PRO A 149 13.48 3.70 -12.43
C PRO A 149 12.62 4.35 -11.36
N LYS A 150 12.95 5.60 -11.01
CA LYS A 150 12.39 6.41 -9.91
C LYS A 150 10.95 6.03 -9.58
N THR A 151 10.78 4.97 -8.79
CA THR A 151 9.56 4.76 -8.03
C THR A 151 9.84 5.63 -6.82
N GLN A 152 9.40 6.89 -6.91
CA GLN A 152 9.59 7.90 -5.88
C GLN A 152 9.00 7.36 -4.57
N SER A 153 9.84 6.71 -3.75
CA SER A 153 9.75 6.95 -2.31
C SER A 153 10.29 8.36 -2.13
N PRO A 154 9.46 9.31 -1.66
CA PRO A 154 9.83 10.71 -1.69
C PRO A 154 11.12 10.90 -0.89
N GLU A 155 12.12 11.43 -1.58
CA GLU A 155 13.29 12.05 -0.97
C GLU A 155 12.82 13.01 0.12
N LYS A 156 13.65 13.20 1.15
CA LYS A 156 13.49 14.21 2.20
C LYS A 156 13.44 15.61 1.58
N SER A 157 12.29 15.95 1.02
CA SER A 157 11.86 17.25 0.53
C SER A 157 10.77 17.70 1.49
N SER A 158 10.94 18.90 2.05
CA SER A 158 10.07 19.59 3.01
C SER A 158 8.75 18.88 3.30
N LYS A 159 8.64 18.14 4.44
CA LYS A 159 7.45 17.37 4.91
C LYS A 159 6.19 17.63 4.08
N ALA A 160 6.14 17.04 2.90
CA ALA A 160 5.05 17.30 2.00
C ALA A 160 3.89 16.50 2.57
N LYS A 161 2.91 17.22 3.13
CA LYS A 161 1.78 16.60 3.84
C LYS A 161 1.04 15.78 2.79
N ILE A 162 1.17 14.45 2.89
CA ILE A 162 0.42 13.53 2.03
C ILE A 162 -1.05 13.81 2.33
N ILE A 163 -1.74 14.37 1.33
CA ILE A 163 -3.18 14.55 1.38
C ILE A 163 -3.80 13.31 0.76
N TYR A 164 -4.69 12.73 1.54
CA TYR A 164 -5.67 11.75 1.10
C TYR A 164 -7.00 12.49 0.95
N SER A 165 -7.56 12.50 -0.25
CA SER A 165 -8.87 13.10 -0.51
C SER A 165 -9.67 12.24 -1.47
N HIS A 166 -10.97 12.13 -1.23
CA HIS A 166 -11.89 11.56 -2.19
C HIS A 166 -12.44 12.65 -3.10
N ILE A 167 -12.83 12.25 -4.31
CA ILE A 167 -13.78 12.99 -5.14
C ILE A 167 -15.06 12.17 -5.14
N ARG A 168 -16.19 12.84 -4.86
CA ARG A 168 -17.52 12.25 -4.79
C ARG A 168 -18.46 12.96 -5.75
N ASP A 169 -19.36 12.17 -6.32
CA ASP A 169 -20.59 12.65 -6.92
C ASP A 169 -21.79 12.15 -6.09
N PHE A 170 -23.00 12.29 -6.63
CA PHE A 170 -24.22 11.79 -5.98
C PHE A 170 -24.25 10.27 -5.77
N THR A 171 -23.50 9.49 -6.55
CA THR A 171 -23.47 8.03 -6.49
C THR A 171 -22.42 7.49 -5.52
N GLY A 172 -21.51 8.34 -5.04
CA GLY A 172 -20.50 7.97 -4.06
C GLY A 172 -19.11 8.44 -4.47
N ILE A 173 -18.08 7.67 -4.11
CA ILE A 173 -16.68 8.00 -4.41
C ILE A 173 -16.38 7.63 -5.86
N THR A 174 -16.09 8.62 -6.69
CA THR A 174 -15.72 8.46 -8.11
C THR A 174 -14.21 8.38 -8.29
N ASN A 175 -13.44 9.03 -7.42
CA ASN A 175 -11.99 9.04 -7.49
C ASN A 175 -11.35 9.21 -6.11
N THR A 176 -10.07 8.84 -5.98
CA THR A 176 -9.27 9.07 -4.78
C THR A 176 -7.94 9.68 -5.18
N ILE A 177 -7.67 10.88 -4.69
CA ILE A 177 -6.44 11.62 -4.94
C ILE A 177 -5.44 11.27 -3.83
N TYR A 178 -4.26 10.83 -4.26
CA TYR A 178 -3.09 10.64 -3.41
C TYR A 178 -2.01 11.62 -3.87
N GLY A 179 -1.64 12.59 -3.04
CA GLY A 179 -0.63 13.56 -3.46
C GLY A 179 -0.16 14.49 -2.35
N SER A 180 0.98 15.14 -2.62
CA SER A 180 1.42 16.29 -1.82
C SER A 180 0.89 17.55 -2.48
N THR A 181 -0.03 18.25 -1.84
CA THR A 181 -0.33 19.62 -2.23
C THR A 181 0.54 20.58 -1.43
N SER A 182 1.03 21.62 -2.09
CA SER A 182 1.70 22.76 -1.42
C SER A 182 0.71 23.82 -0.96
N GLN A 183 -0.58 23.68 -1.30
CA GLN A 183 -1.62 24.67 -1.02
C GLN A 183 -2.73 24.04 -0.19
N ALA A 184 -3.05 24.65 0.95
CA ALA A 184 -4.26 24.31 1.69
C ALA A 184 -5.47 24.44 0.74
N PRO A 185 -6.44 23.51 0.79
CA PRO A 185 -7.64 23.64 -0.02
C PRO A 185 -8.31 24.99 0.29
N THR A 186 -8.39 25.86 -0.71
CA THR A 186 -9.20 27.06 -0.65
C THR A 186 -10.64 26.63 -0.74
N TYR A 187 -11.37 26.82 0.35
CA TYR A 187 -12.77 26.44 0.38
C TYR A 187 -13.61 27.52 -0.30
N ALA A 188 -14.32 27.15 -1.37
CA ALA A 188 -15.28 28.04 -2.00
C ALA A 188 -16.48 28.26 -1.05
N SER A 189 -16.98 29.50 -0.99
CA SER A 189 -18.22 29.80 -0.28
C SER A 189 -19.37 29.72 -1.28
N TYR A 190 -20.32 28.83 -1.03
CA TYR A 190 -21.55 28.71 -1.82
C TYR A 190 -22.72 29.40 -1.09
N GLY A 191 -23.84 29.62 -1.80
CA GLY A 191 -24.99 30.38 -1.34
C GLY A 191 -25.80 29.75 -0.21
N PHE A 192 -25.60 28.46 0.09
CA PHE A 192 -26.32 27.70 1.12
C PHE A 192 -25.60 27.64 2.49
N GLY A 193 -24.70 28.59 2.75
CA GLY A 193 -24.03 28.75 4.04
C GLY A 193 -22.68 28.04 4.16
N LYS A 194 -21.92 28.44 5.18
CA LYS A 194 -20.51 28.06 5.35
C LYS A 194 -20.34 26.62 5.83
N HIS A 195 -21.19 26.13 6.74
CA HIS A 195 -21.02 24.76 7.25
C HIS A 195 -21.40 23.72 6.21
N ALA A 196 -22.48 23.94 5.46
CA ALA A 196 -22.84 23.07 4.34
C ALA A 196 -21.78 23.11 3.23
N SER A 197 -21.23 24.29 2.92
CA SER A 197 -20.11 24.42 1.97
C SER A 197 -18.89 23.60 2.41
N TYR A 198 -18.51 23.70 3.69
CA TYR A 198 -17.40 22.92 4.24
C TYR A 198 -17.68 21.43 4.26
N TYR A 199 -18.89 21.03 4.63
CA TYR A 199 -19.26 19.62 4.65
C TYR A 199 -19.06 18.98 3.28
N LEU A 200 -19.62 19.59 2.23
CA LEU A 200 -19.54 19.04 0.88
C LEU A 200 -18.08 18.95 0.41
N GLN A 201 -17.28 19.99 0.65
CA GLN A 201 -15.87 20.01 0.28
C GLN A 201 -15.01 19.04 1.11
N ALA A 202 -15.27 18.91 2.40
CA ALA A 202 -14.56 17.98 3.29
C ALA A 202 -14.87 16.52 2.96
N HIS A 203 -16.08 16.25 2.48
CA HIS A 203 -16.47 14.94 1.97
C HIS A 203 -16.05 14.71 0.51
N GLY A 204 -15.53 15.74 -0.17
CA GLY A 204 -14.95 15.62 -1.50
C GLY A 204 -15.95 15.71 -2.64
N TYR A 205 -17.14 16.28 -2.45
CA TYR A 205 -18.07 16.53 -3.56
C TYR A 205 -17.41 17.42 -4.61
N ASP A 206 -17.55 17.04 -5.89
CA ASP A 206 -17.06 17.85 -7.00
C ASP A 206 -17.88 19.14 -7.20
N GLU A 207 -17.30 20.12 -7.91
CA GLU A 207 -17.92 21.43 -8.12
C GLU A 207 -19.27 21.34 -8.85
N ASP A 208 -19.41 20.42 -9.80
CA ASP A 208 -20.65 20.19 -10.56
C ASP A 208 -21.77 19.69 -9.64
N SER A 209 -21.46 18.75 -8.75
CA SER A 209 -22.39 18.23 -7.74
C SER A 209 -22.79 19.31 -6.75
N ILE A 210 -21.83 20.11 -6.28
CA ILE A 210 -22.11 21.23 -5.36
C ILE A 210 -22.99 22.28 -6.02
N GLY A 211 -22.70 22.69 -7.27
CA GLY A 211 -23.51 23.66 -8.01
C GLY A 211 -24.93 23.14 -8.30
N THR A 212 -25.07 21.83 -8.51
CA THR A 212 -26.38 21.19 -8.66
C THR A 212 -27.17 21.23 -7.34
N ILE A 213 -26.52 20.92 -6.20
CA ILE A 213 -27.14 21.02 -4.87
C ILE A 213 -27.62 22.45 -4.62
N GLU A 214 -26.78 23.45 -4.89
CA GLU A 214 -27.11 24.87 -4.72
C GLU A 214 -28.34 25.26 -5.55
N THR A 215 -28.35 24.88 -6.82
CA THR A 215 -29.45 25.17 -7.74
C THR A 215 -30.76 24.54 -7.27
N LEU A 216 -30.71 23.28 -6.82
CA LEU A 216 -31.89 22.57 -6.31
C LEU A 216 -32.38 23.17 -5.00
N TRP A 217 -31.48 23.54 -4.09
CA TRP A 217 -31.85 24.21 -2.84
C TRP A 217 -32.56 25.53 -3.10
N MET A 218 -31.99 26.40 -3.95
CA MET A 218 -32.61 27.69 -4.30
C MET A 218 -33.99 27.55 -4.97
N ALA A 219 -34.22 26.43 -5.67
CA ALA A 219 -35.49 26.16 -6.34
C ALA A 219 -36.54 25.48 -5.45
N SER A 220 -36.15 24.93 -4.30
CA SER A 220 -37.01 24.12 -3.43
C SER A 220 -37.71 24.99 -2.38
N LYS A 221 -39.00 24.73 -2.13
CA LYS A 221 -39.77 25.42 -1.08
C LYS A 221 -39.83 24.65 0.23
N ASP A 222 -39.63 23.35 0.15
CA ASP A 222 -39.65 22.43 1.28
C ASP A 222 -38.62 21.31 1.09
N VAL A 223 -38.46 20.51 2.15
CA VAL A 223 -37.48 19.43 2.20
C VAL A 223 -37.77 18.34 1.18
N ASP A 224 -39.04 18.07 0.84
CA ASP A 224 -39.42 17.02 -0.10
C ASP A 224 -39.07 17.41 -1.54
N GLU A 225 -39.26 18.68 -1.91
CA GLU A 225 -38.85 19.24 -3.20
C GLU A 225 -37.32 19.19 -3.38
N PHE A 226 -36.55 19.31 -2.30
CA PHE A 226 -35.09 19.17 -2.30
C PHE A 226 -34.61 17.71 -2.32
N LEU A 227 -35.24 16.83 -1.54
CA LEU A 227 -34.89 15.41 -1.38
C LEU A 227 -35.02 14.62 -2.68
N LYS A 228 -36.21 14.68 -3.29
CA LYS A 228 -36.56 13.84 -4.46
C LYS A 228 -35.54 13.90 -5.60
N PRO A 229 -35.09 15.08 -6.08
CA PRO A 229 -34.15 15.16 -7.18
C PRO A 229 -32.74 14.69 -6.82
N LEU A 230 -32.29 14.80 -5.57
CA LEU A 230 -30.97 14.34 -5.15
C LEU A 230 -30.94 12.82 -4.93
N ILE A 231 -32.00 12.27 -4.35
CA ILE A 231 -32.15 10.81 -4.20
C ILE A 231 -32.20 10.12 -5.57
N SER A 232 -32.92 10.68 -6.54
CA SER A 232 -32.99 10.09 -7.89
C SER A 232 -31.65 10.11 -8.63
N ARG A 233 -30.71 10.96 -8.20
CA ARG A 233 -29.32 11.01 -8.69
C ARG A 233 -28.38 10.08 -7.93
N GLY A 234 -28.86 9.40 -6.89
CA GLY A 234 -28.11 8.40 -6.12
C GLY A 234 -27.72 8.82 -4.71
N MET A 235 -28.00 10.06 -4.29
CA MET A 235 -27.60 10.55 -2.97
C MET A 235 -28.43 9.89 -1.86
N PRO A 236 -27.83 9.40 -0.75
CA PRO A 236 -28.59 8.79 0.32
C PRO A 236 -29.60 9.76 0.94
N ALA A 237 -30.86 9.35 1.08
CA ALA A 237 -31.93 10.20 1.62
C ALA A 237 -31.58 10.83 2.98
N THR A 238 -30.91 10.07 3.85
CA THR A 238 -30.44 10.55 5.16
C THR A 238 -29.36 11.63 5.06
N GLU A 239 -28.47 11.55 4.05
CA GLU A 239 -27.43 12.56 3.80
C GLU A 239 -28.06 13.85 3.27
N VAL A 240 -29.04 13.74 2.36
CA VAL A 240 -29.78 14.89 1.82
C VAL A 240 -30.61 15.60 2.90
N GLN A 241 -31.31 14.84 3.75
CA GLN A 241 -32.07 15.39 4.88
C GLN A 241 -31.15 16.16 5.84
N TRP A 242 -30.01 15.57 6.20
CA TRP A 242 -29.04 16.22 7.08
C TRP A 242 -28.47 17.50 6.45
N LEU A 243 -28.22 17.50 5.14
CA LEU A 243 -27.76 18.68 4.42
C LEU A 243 -28.80 19.80 4.43
N TRP A 244 -30.09 19.47 4.23
CA TRP A 244 -31.18 20.45 4.34
C TRP A 244 -31.22 21.09 5.74
N ASP A 245 -31.14 20.27 6.78
CA ASP A 245 -31.15 20.74 8.16
C ASP A 245 -29.93 21.63 8.45
N LEU A 246 -28.75 21.27 7.92
CA LEU A 246 -27.52 22.03 8.09
C LEU A 246 -27.61 23.44 7.46
N ILE A 247 -28.18 23.52 6.26
CA ILE A 247 -28.36 24.81 5.56
C ILE A 247 -29.28 25.75 6.35
N HIS A 248 -30.41 25.24 6.85
CA HIS A 248 -31.39 26.05 7.59
C HIS A 248 -30.97 26.31 9.05
N HIS A 249 -30.07 25.51 9.61
CA HIS A 249 -29.47 25.80 10.91
C HIS A 249 -28.49 26.98 10.86
N ASP A 250 -27.74 27.13 9.75
CA ASP A 250 -26.81 28.23 9.53
C ASP A 250 -27.52 29.58 9.40
N ASP A 251 -28.66 29.62 8.71
CA ASP A 251 -29.45 30.86 8.53
C ASP A 251 -30.00 31.43 9.86
N ASN A 252 -30.14 30.60 10.89
CA ASN A 252 -30.63 30.99 12.21
C ASN A 252 -29.53 31.37 13.21
N CYS A 253 -28.27 31.13 12.86
CA CYS A 253 -27.11 31.44 13.71
C CYS A 253 -26.30 32.56 13.05
N GLY A 254 -26.83 33.79 13.06
CA GLY A 254 -26.10 34.97 12.64
C GLY A 254 -24.83 35.16 13.47
N PHE A 255 -23.69 34.75 12.92
CA PHE A 255 -22.35 35.07 13.40
C PHE A 255 -21.69 36.11 12.49
#